data_AF-A0AAW2D6B7-F1
#
_entry.id   AF-A0AAW2D6B7-F1
#
_cell.length_a   1.000
_cell.length_b   1.000
_cell.length_c   1.000
_cell.angle_alpha   90.00
_cell.angle_beta   90.00
_cell.angle_gamma   90.00
#
_symmetry.space_group_name_H-M   'P 1'
#
loop_
_entity.id
_entity.type
_entity.pdbx_description
1 polymer ?
#
loop_
_entity_poly.entity_id
_entity_poly.type
_entity_poly.pdbx_seq_one_letter_code
_entity_poly.pdbx_strand_id
1 'polypeptide(L)'
;MYNDVDMVWLADPFPYLQGSHDVYFTDDIAAVKPLNHSHDLPPPGKKGRPYICSCLILLHPTSGAKLVMKKWIEELQSQPWSKAKKSNDQPGFN
;
A
#
# COMPACT_ATOMS: atom_id res chain seq x y z
N MET A 1 -12.10 1.54 1.06
CA MET A 1 -11.22 1.67 -0.12
C MET A 1 -10.79 3.12 -0.20
N TYR A 2 -9.49 3.35 -0.24
CA TYR A 2 -8.84 4.63 -0.51
C TYR A 2 -8.27 4.57 -1.93
N ASN A 3 -8.44 5.63 -2.69
CA ASN A 3 -7.92 5.77 -4.04
C ASN A 3 -7.63 7.25 -4.31
N ASP A 4 -6.51 7.56 -4.95
CA ASP A 4 -6.18 8.93 -5.32
C ASP A 4 -7.18 9.49 -6.35
N VAL A 5 -7.31 10.81 -6.37
CA VAL A 5 -8.27 11.52 -7.22
C VAL A 5 -7.85 11.59 -8.69
N ASP A 6 -6.56 11.39 -8.98
CA ASP A 6 -5.96 11.41 -10.31
C ASP A 6 -5.85 10.00 -10.94
N MET A 7 -6.48 9.01 -10.32
CA MET A 7 -6.54 7.63 -10.80
C MET A 7 -7.88 7.33 -11.47
N VAL A 8 -7.84 6.61 -12.59
CA VAL A 8 -9.02 6.12 -13.32
C VAL A 8 -8.93 4.61 -13.54
N TRP A 9 -10.00 3.90 -13.22
CA TRP A 9 -10.12 2.46 -13.49
C TRP A 9 -10.48 2.24 -14.95
N LEU A 10 -9.61 1.57 -15.70
CA LEU A 10 -9.86 1.17 -17.09
C LEU A 10 -10.60 -0.17 -17.21
N ALA A 11 -10.73 -0.90 -16.11
CA ALA A 11 -11.42 -2.17 -15.99
C ALA A 11 -11.90 -2.36 -14.54
N ASP A 12 -12.74 -3.37 -14.31
CA ASP A 12 -13.15 -3.79 -12.96
C ASP A 12 -11.92 -4.24 -12.14
N PRO A 13 -11.58 -3.57 -11.02
CA PRO A 13 -10.45 -3.96 -10.18
C PRO A 13 -10.78 -5.09 -9.20
N PHE A 14 -12.06 -5.38 -8.94
CA PHE A 14 -12.48 -6.34 -7.92
C PHE A 14 -11.99 -7.78 -8.13
N PRO A 15 -11.78 -8.28 -9.37
CA PRO A 15 -11.15 -9.59 -9.60
C PRO A 15 -9.74 -9.74 -9.00
N TYR A 16 -9.02 -8.63 -8.76
CA TYR A 16 -7.70 -8.65 -8.11
C TYR A 16 -7.81 -8.59 -6.57
N LEU A 17 -8.97 -8.26 -6.03
CA LEU A 17 -9.22 -8.05 -4.59
C LEU A 17 -9.94 -9.24 -3.97
N GLN A 18 -9.41 -10.45 -4.23
CA GLN A 18 -10.01 -11.72 -3.85
C GLN A 18 -9.28 -12.37 -2.65
N GLY A 19 -10.03 -13.12 -1.83
CA GLY A 19 -9.49 -13.84 -0.69
C GLY A 19 -9.67 -13.12 0.64
N SER A 20 -9.05 -13.67 1.70
CA SER A 20 -9.18 -13.20 3.08
C SER A 20 -7.89 -12.51 3.55
N HIS A 21 -7.51 -11.44 2.84
CA HIS A 21 -6.37 -10.60 3.20
C HIS A 21 -6.82 -9.42 4.05
N ASP A 22 -5.95 -8.96 4.96
CA ASP A 22 -6.22 -7.79 5.80
C ASP A 22 -6.21 -6.49 4.99
N VAL A 23 -5.25 -6.38 4.06
CA VAL A 23 -4.97 -5.17 3.28
C VAL A 23 -4.63 -5.55 1.84
N TYR A 24 -5.08 -4.76 0.89
CA TYR A 24 -4.55 -4.73 -0.48
C TYR A 24 -4.02 -3.35 -0.79
N PHE A 25 -2.92 -3.31 -1.53
CA PHE A 25 -2.32 -2.12 -2.11
C PHE A 25 -1.73 -2.50 -3.46
N THR A 26 -1.44 -1.51 -4.29
CA THR A 26 -0.69 -1.73 -5.53
C THR A 26 0.80 -1.68 -5.23
N ASP A 27 1.58 -2.45 -5.97
CA ASP A 27 3.02 -2.27 -6.02
C ASP A 27 3.33 -0.93 -6.72
N ASP A 28 4.38 -0.25 -6.31
CA ASP A 28 4.93 0.95 -6.96
C ASP A 28 5.81 0.56 -8.16
N ILE A 29 5.22 -0.23 -9.07
CA ILE A 29 5.83 -0.66 -10.34
C ILE A 29 4.83 -0.47 -11.49
N ALA A 30 5.34 -0.17 -12.68
CA ALA A 30 4.49 0.06 -13.85
C ALA A 30 3.88 -1.22 -14.46
N ALA A 31 4.38 -2.40 -14.09
CA ALA A 31 3.95 -3.66 -14.69
C ALA A 31 2.63 -4.16 -14.08
N VAL A 32 1.61 -4.30 -14.90
CA VAL A 32 0.32 -4.90 -14.50
C VAL A 32 0.53 -6.40 -14.26
N LYS A 33 0.21 -6.85 -13.05
CA LYS A 33 0.25 -8.29 -12.70
C LYS A 33 -0.89 -9.03 -13.42
N PRO A 34 -0.67 -10.28 -13.86
CA PRO A 34 -1.76 -11.10 -14.39
C PRO A 34 -2.80 -11.38 -13.30
N LEU A 35 -4.05 -11.68 -13.67
CA LEU A 35 -5.13 -11.98 -12.69
C LEU A 35 -4.72 -13.08 -11.70
N ASN A 36 -4.06 -14.14 -12.18
CA ASN A 36 -3.51 -15.18 -11.34
C ASN A 36 -2.04 -14.87 -11.00
N HIS A 37 -1.82 -14.22 -9.87
CA HIS A 37 -0.50 -13.87 -9.33
C HIS A 37 -0.45 -14.09 -7.81
N SER A 38 0.75 -14.08 -7.23
CA SER A 38 0.88 -14.14 -5.75
C SER A 38 0.43 -12.84 -5.11
N HIS A 39 -0.33 -12.94 -4.01
CA HIS A 39 -0.69 -11.83 -3.14
C HIS A 39 0.37 -11.51 -2.07
N ASP A 40 1.52 -12.18 -2.10
CA ASP A 40 2.65 -11.86 -1.23
C ASP A 40 3.25 -10.49 -1.57
N LEU A 41 3.95 -9.91 -0.61
CA LEU A 41 4.73 -8.70 -0.83
C LEU A 41 5.74 -8.90 -1.97
N PRO A 42 5.98 -7.89 -2.81
CA PRO A 42 7.05 -7.95 -3.79
C PRO A 42 8.39 -8.17 -3.08
N PRO A 43 9.38 -8.79 -3.75
CA PRO A 43 10.72 -8.95 -3.20
C PRO A 43 11.22 -7.60 -2.68
N PRO A 44 11.73 -7.54 -1.43
CA PRO A 44 12.06 -6.28 -0.84
C PRO A 44 13.20 -5.61 -1.60
N GLY A 45 13.12 -4.29 -1.70
CA GLY A 45 14.13 -3.45 -2.32
C GLY A 45 15.41 -3.30 -1.52
N LYS A 46 16.20 -2.31 -1.92
CA LYS A 46 17.35 -1.86 -1.12
C LYS A 46 16.88 -1.57 0.31
N LYS A 47 17.51 -2.22 1.30
CA LYS A 47 17.23 -2.11 2.75
C LYS A 47 15.94 -2.81 3.24
N GLY A 48 15.41 -3.79 2.51
CA GLY A 48 14.30 -4.61 3.05
C GLY A 48 12.91 -3.98 2.89
N ARG A 49 12.81 -2.83 2.22
CA ARG A 49 11.54 -2.09 2.07
C ARG A 49 10.65 -2.78 1.05
N PRO A 50 9.34 -2.91 1.31
CA PRO A 50 8.41 -3.17 0.23
C PRO A 50 8.40 -1.95 -0.72
N TYR A 51 7.89 -2.12 -1.93
CA TYR A 51 7.67 -1.03 -2.89
C TYR A 51 6.17 -0.96 -3.16
N ILE A 52 5.41 -0.45 -2.19
CA ILE A 52 3.96 -0.27 -2.28
C ILE A 52 3.63 1.17 -2.65
N CYS A 53 2.57 1.35 -3.43
CA CYS A 53 1.96 2.63 -3.73
C CYS A 53 0.86 2.95 -2.72
N SER A 54 0.80 4.19 -2.25
CA SER A 54 -0.34 4.67 -1.44
C SER A 54 -1.57 5.04 -2.28
N CYS A 55 -1.43 5.07 -3.61
CA CYS A 55 -2.46 5.50 -4.56
C CYS A 55 -3.74 4.64 -4.56
N LEU A 56 -3.65 3.39 -4.11
CA LEU A 56 -4.79 2.51 -3.83
C LEU A 56 -4.53 1.73 -2.55
N ILE A 57 -5.46 1.81 -1.59
CA ILE A 57 -5.44 0.96 -0.40
C ILE A 57 -6.84 0.44 -0.10
N LEU A 58 -7.01 -0.87 -0.02
CA LEU A 58 -8.20 -1.50 0.52
C LEU A 58 -7.87 -2.13 1.88
N LEU A 59 -8.50 -1.63 2.94
CA LEU A 59 -8.43 -2.21 4.29
C LEU A 59 -9.74 -2.94 4.57
N HIS A 60 -9.64 -4.23 4.94
CA HIS A 60 -10.78 -4.95 5.50
C HIS A 60 -10.91 -4.66 7.01
N PRO A 61 -12.12 -4.74 7.60
CA PRO A 61 -12.33 -4.43 9.01
C PRO A 61 -11.83 -5.54 9.96
N THR A 62 -10.62 -6.06 9.73
CA THR A 62 -9.98 -7.14 10.48
C THR A 62 -9.08 -6.59 11.59
N SER A 63 -8.64 -7.46 12.51
CA SER A 63 -7.63 -7.11 13.51
C SER A 63 -6.27 -6.80 12.87
N GLY A 64 -5.89 -7.52 11.82
CA GLY A 64 -4.62 -7.30 11.10
C GLY A 64 -4.57 -5.95 10.41
N ALA A 65 -5.64 -5.54 9.73
CA ALA A 65 -5.72 -4.22 9.09
C ALA A 65 -5.62 -3.07 10.11
N LYS A 66 -6.28 -3.22 11.26
CA LYS A 66 -6.18 -2.26 12.38
C LYS A 66 -4.76 -2.19 12.95
N LEU A 67 -4.06 -3.32 13.01
CA LEU A 67 -2.65 -3.35 13.43
C LEU A 67 -1.76 -2.61 12.44
N VAL A 68 -1.93 -2.84 11.13
CA VAL A 68 -1.20 -2.12 10.06
C VAL A 68 -1.43 -0.62 10.17
N MET A 69 -2.69 -0.18 10.28
CA MET A 69 -3.02 1.23 10.48
C MET A 69 -2.33 1.84 11.70
N LYS A 70 -2.33 1.13 12.84
CA LYS A 70 -1.65 1.60 14.06
C LYS A 70 -0.15 1.75 13.83
N LYS A 71 0.48 0.80 13.13
CA LYS A 71 1.91 0.86 12.80
C LYS A 71 2.25 2.00 11.85
N TRP A 72 1.44 2.25 10.82
CA TRP A 72 1.61 3.42 9.97
C TRP A 72 1.46 4.73 10.72
N ILE A 73 0.52 4.84 11.67
CA ILE A 73 0.38 6.04 12.52
C ILE A 73 1.64 6.24 13.39
N GLU A 74 2.13 5.19 14.05
CA GLU A 74 3.36 5.23 14.85
C GLU A 74 4.56 5.67 14.00
N GLU A 75 4.72 5.08 12.82
CA GLU A 75 5.80 5.40 11.88
C GLU A 75 5.73 6.87 11.44
N LEU A 76 4.58 7.31 10.92
CA LEU A 76 4.37 8.69 10.50
C LEU A 76 4.61 9.67 11.66
N GLN A 77 4.16 9.38 12.88
CA GLN A 77 4.45 10.24 14.03
C GLN A 77 5.93 10.31 14.39
N SER A 78 6.67 9.20 14.22
CA SER A 78 8.07 9.07 14.62
C SER A 78 9.06 9.63 13.60
N GLN A 79 8.69 9.71 12.31
CA GLN A 79 9.62 10.14 11.27
C GLN A 79 10.17 11.52 11.58
N PRO A 80 11.50 11.72 11.49
CA PRO A 80 12.11 13.01 11.73
C PRO A 80 11.69 13.91 10.58
N TRP A 81 10.59 14.65 10.78
CA TRP A 81 10.10 15.64 9.83
C TRP A 81 11.19 16.68 9.64
N SER A 82 12.08 16.43 8.69
CA SER A 82 12.90 17.48 8.14
C SER A 82 11.90 18.43 7.48
N LYS A 83 11.65 19.58 8.10
CA LYS A 83 10.88 20.66 7.45
C LYS A 83 11.45 21.01 6.06
N ALA A 84 12.71 20.66 5.80
CA ALA A 84 13.40 20.86 4.52
C ALA A 84 13.11 19.78 3.46
N LYS A 85 12.60 18.60 3.84
CA LYS A 85 12.15 17.55 2.89
C LYS A 85 10.74 17.13 3.27
N LYS A 86 9.75 17.64 2.53
CA LYS A 86 8.39 17.09 2.57
C LYS A 86 8.48 15.62 2.17
N SER A 87 8.24 14.71 3.10
CA SER A 87 7.84 13.34 2.77
C SER A 87 6.31 13.29 2.75
N ASN A 88 5.77 12.53 1.82
CA ASN A 88 4.37 12.11 1.82
C ASN A 88 4.21 10.86 2.72
N ASP A 89 3.03 10.26 2.66
CA ASP A 89 2.62 9.07 3.38
C ASP A 89 3.32 7.78 2.91
N GLN A 90 3.56 7.64 1.61
CA GLN A 90 4.10 6.42 1.01
C GLN A 90 5.45 5.96 1.62
N PRO A 91 6.44 6.82 1.91
CA PRO A 91 7.66 6.44 2.64
C PRO A 91 7.43 5.99 4.09
N GLY A 92 6.32 6.36 4.73
CA GLY A 92 5.93 5.85 6.04
C GLY A 92 5.13 4.56 5.97
N PHE A 93 4.54 4.25 4.81
CA PHE A 93 3.86 2.98 4.60
C PHE A 93 4.80 1.84 4.21
N ASN A 94 5.95 2.15 3.59
CA ASN A 94 7.01 1.22 3.20
C ASN A 94 8.07 1.04 4.29
#